data_AF-A0A4R5F013-F1
#
_entry.id   AF-A0A4R5F013-F1
#
_cell.length_a   1.000
_cell.length_b   1.000
_cell.length_c   1.000
_cell.angle_alpha   90.00
_cell.angle_beta   90.00
_cell.angle_gamma   90.00
#
_symmetry.space_group_name_H-M   'P 1'
#
loop_
_entity.id
_entity.type
_entity.pdbx_description
1 polymer ?
#
loop_
_entity_poly.entity_id
_entity_poly.type
_entity_poly.pdbx_seq_one_letter_code
_entity_poly.pdbx_strand_id
1 'polypeptide(L)' 'MADPTGSPETPIPECDVERLDNGTYRVRHKRTGDVEVVDTPERVILAGVLLRVIAAWPKPSEPPFRTGDLP' A
#
# COMPACT_ATOMS: atom_id res chain seq x y z
N MET A 1 31.22 0.20 -18.08
CA MET A 1 31.36 -0.66 -16.88
C MET A 1 30.00 -0.71 -16.21
N ALA A 2 29.39 -1.88 -16.10
CA ALA A 2 28.11 -2.06 -15.41
C ALA A 2 28.40 -2.48 -13.96
N ASP A 3 27.71 -1.87 -13.01
CA ASP A 3 27.80 -2.20 -11.58
C ASP A 3 27.25 -3.62 -11.36
N PRO A 4 28.05 -4.58 -10.86
CA PRO A 4 27.64 -5.98 -10.71
C PRO A 4 26.66 -6.21 -9.55
N THR A 5 26.31 -5.16 -8.82
CA THR A 5 25.47 -5.22 -7.62
C THR A 5 24.02 -4.77 -7.85
N GLY A 6 23.61 -4.61 -9.12
CA GLY A 6 22.26 -4.22 -9.52
C GLY A 6 21.22 -5.18 -8.97
N SER A 7 20.84 -4.98 -7.70
CA SER A 7 19.65 -5.56 -7.12
C SER A 7 18.52 -5.18 -8.06
N PRO A 8 17.64 -6.11 -8.46
CA PRO A 8 16.48 -5.74 -9.24
C PRO A 8 15.77 -4.66 -8.42
N GLU A 9 15.83 -3.40 -8.88
CA GLU A 9 15.01 -2.33 -8.35
C GLU A 9 13.59 -2.78 -8.63
N THR A 10 13.02 -3.51 -7.67
CA THR A 10 11.61 -3.83 -7.71
C THR A 10 10.98 -2.47 -7.48
N PRO A 11 10.29 -1.86 -8.45
CA PRO A 11 9.75 -0.53 -8.26
C PRO A 11 8.67 -0.66 -7.19
N ILE A 12 9.05 -0.40 -5.95
CA ILE A 12 8.13 -0.32 -4.83
C ILE A 12 7.21 0.82 -5.20
N PRO A 13 5.92 0.57 -5.48
CA PRO A 13 5.09 1.60 -6.06
C PRO A 13 4.99 2.77 -5.08
N GLU A 14 5.22 3.97 -5.59
CA GLU A 14 5.30 5.17 -4.76
C GLU A 14 3.90 5.58 -4.26
N CYS A 15 3.87 6.26 -3.11
CA CYS A 15 2.67 6.93 -2.61
C CYS A 15 2.83 8.44 -2.75
N ASP A 16 1.78 9.12 -3.20
CA ASP A 16 1.67 10.56 -3.09
C ASP A 16 1.25 10.94 -1.67
N VAL A 17 1.81 12.03 -1.14
CA VAL A 17 1.44 12.59 0.16
C VAL A 17 1.04 14.04 -0.03
N GLU A 18 -0.14 14.39 0.47
CA GLU A 18 -0.69 15.74 0.45
C GLU A 18 -1.08 16.14 1.87
N ARG A 19 -0.66 17.34 2.32
CA ARG A 19 -1.14 17.91 3.58
C ARG A 19 -2.43 18.67 3.31
N LEU A 20 -3.48 18.39 4.08
CA LEU A 20 -4.80 18.98 3.94
C LEU A 20 -4.96 20.22 4.85
N ASP A 21 -5.92 21.09 4.51
CA ASP A 21 -6.19 22.35 5.23
C ASP A 21 -6.54 22.15 6.71
N ASN A 22 -7.11 20.99 7.06
CA ASN A 22 -7.45 20.61 8.43
C ASN A 22 -6.24 20.09 9.25
N GLY A 23 -5.03 20.14 8.69
CA GLY A 23 -3.80 19.69 9.34
C GLY A 23 -3.52 18.18 9.24
N THR A 24 -4.41 17.41 8.61
CA THR A 24 -4.19 15.97 8.35
C THR A 24 -3.39 15.75 7.06
N TYR A 25 -3.01 14.50 6.80
CA TYR A 25 -2.25 14.07 5.63
C TYR A 25 -3.03 13.02 4.87
N ARG A 26 -3.18 13.21 3.57
CA ARG A 26 -3.71 12.22 2.62
C ARG A 26 -2.54 11.48 1.99
N VAL A 27 -2.55 10.16 2.11
CA VAL A 27 -1.57 9.27 1.46
C VAL A 27 -2.30 8.46 0.40
N ARG A 28 -1.86 8.57 -0.86
CA ARG A 28 -2.49 7.88 -1.99
C ARG A 28 -1.49 6.98 -2.70
N HIS A 29 -1.83 5.70 -2.87
CA HIS A 29 -1.00 4.77 -3.62
C HIS A 29 -1.14 5.00 -5.13
N LYS A 30 -0.04 5.26 -5.84
CA LYS A 30 -0.09 5.68 -7.25
C LYS A 30 -0.69 4.63 -8.20
N ARG A 31 -0.49 3.34 -7.90
CA ARG A 31 -0.93 2.25 -8.80
C ARG A 31 -2.39 1.85 -8.59
N THR A 32 -2.81 1.69 -7.33
CA THR A 32 -4.18 1.22 -7.00
C THR A 32 -5.17 2.36 -6.84
N GLY A 33 -4.69 3.57 -6.54
CA GLY A 33 -5.54 4.70 -6.20
C GLY A 33 -6.07 4.67 -4.77
N ASP A 34 -5.71 3.65 -3.97
CA ASP A 34 -6.13 3.54 -2.57
C ASP A 34 -5.61 4.73 -1.76
N VAL A 35 -6.46 5.23 -0.85
CA VAL A 35 -6.21 6.43 -0.05
C VAL A 35 -6.36 6.11 1.43
N GLU A 36 -5.43 6.62 2.23
CA GLU A 36 -5.51 6.66 3.68
C GLU A 36 -5.35 8.11 4.17
N VAL A 37 -6.09 8.51 5.20
CA VAL A 37 -5.98 9.84 5.82
C VAL A 37 -5.50 9.68 7.26
N VAL A 38 -4.43 10.39 7.61
CA VAL A 38 -3.77 10.29 8.91
C VAL A 38 -3.54 11.66 9.55
N ASP A 39 -3.49 11.71 10.87
CA ASP A 39 -3.45 12.93 11.67
C ASP A 39 -2.03 13.36 12.09
N THR A 40 -1.01 12.51 11.91
CA THR A 40 0.38 12.84 12.24
C THR A 40 1.36 12.48 11.12
N PRO A 41 2.51 13.18 11.03
CA PRO A 41 3.56 12.87 10.06
C PRO A 41 4.11 11.44 10.19
N GLU A 42 4.24 10.91 11.40
CA GLU A 42 4.77 9.55 11.64
C GLU A 42 3.85 8.50 11.04
N ARG A 43 2.54 8.73 11.12
CA ARG A 43 1.53 7.84 10.56
C ARG A 43 1.49 7.86 9.03
N VAL A 44 2.01 8.90 8.38
CA VAL A 44 2.15 8.95 6.90
C VAL A 44 3.06 7.82 6.42
N ILE A 45 4.17 7.58 7.12
CA ILE A 45 5.12 6.52 6.76
C ILE A 45 4.43 5.16 6.89
N LEU A 46 3.76 4.92 8.02
CA LEU A 46 3.05 3.67 8.27
C LEU A 46 1.93 3.44 7.25
N ALA A 47 1.11 4.45 6.96
CA ALA A 47 0.07 4.39 5.94
C ALA A 47 0.66 4.07 4.55
N GLY A 48 1.75 4.74 4.19
CA GLY A 48 2.45 4.48 2.93
C GLY A 48 2.99 3.04 2.83
N VAL A 49 3.52 2.47 3.92
CA VAL A 49 3.97 1.07 3.95
C VAL A 49 2.79 0.11 3.83
N LEU A 50 1.71 0.35 4.58
CA LEU A 50 0.52 -0.50 4.56
C LEU A 50 -0.12 -0.55 3.18
N LEU A 51 -0.32 0.61 2.54
CA LEU A 51 -0.89 0.67 1.20
C LEU A 51 -0.06 -0.11 0.18
N ARG A 52 1.27 -0.06 0.28
CA ARG A 52 2.17 -0.85 -0.57
C ARG A 52 2.07 -2.36 -0.33
N VAL A 53 2.00 -2.78 0.93
CA VAL A 53 1.85 -4.19 1.31
C VAL A 53 0.51 -4.74 0.83
N ILE A 54 -0.59 -4.02 1.09
CA ILE A 54 -1.93 -4.41 0.66
C ILE A 54 -2.00 -4.49 -0.87
N ALA A 55 -1.40 -3.53 -1.57
CA ALA A 55 -1.37 -3.57 -3.04
C ALA A 55 -0.51 -4.71 -3.62
N ALA A 56 0.45 -5.22 -2.86
CA ALA A 56 1.25 -6.39 -3.26
C ALA A 56 0.50 -7.71 -2.98
N TRP A 57 -0.42 -7.71 -2.02
CA TRP A 57 -1.23 -8.86 -1.64
C TRP A 57 -2.70 -8.58 -1.99
N PRO A 58 -3.09 -8.70 -3.27
CA PRO A 58 -4.50 -8.59 -3.64
C PRO A 58 -5.29 -9.56 -2.76
N LYS A 59 -6.43 -9.09 -2.22
CA LYS A 59 -7.33 -9.93 -1.41
C LYS A 59 -7.47 -11.28 -2.13
N PRO A 60 -7.20 -12.41 -1.48
CA PRO A 60 -7.61 -13.68 -2.04
C PRO A 60 -9.10 -13.55 -2.34
N SER A 61 -9.48 -13.80 -3.59
CA SER A 61 -10.89 -13.97 -3.96
C SER A 61 -11.52 -14.83 -2.87
N GLU A 62 -12.63 -14.37 -2.29
CA GLU A 62 -13.35 -15.09 -1.23
C GLU A 62 -13.27 -16.60 -1.50
N PRO A 63 -12.66 -17.39 -0.59
CA PRO A 63 -12.67 -18.83 -0.75
C PRO A 63 -14.13 -19.28 -0.97
N PRO A 64 -14.43 -20.15 -1.93
CA PRO A 64 -15.82 -20.51 -2.26
C PRO A 64 -16.55 -21.26 -1.13
N PHE A 65 -15.93 -21.44 0.03
CA PHE A 65 -16.48 -22.20 1.14
C PHE A 65 -17.63 -21.43 1.79
N ARG A 66 -18.84 -21.88 1.49
CA ARG A 66 -20.01 -21.60 2.33
C ARG A 66 -19.87 -22.44 3.59
N THR A 67 -20.18 -21.86 4.74
CA THR A 67 -20.32 -22.61 5.99
C THR A 67 -21.34 -23.73 5.76
N GLY A 68 -20.89 -24.98 5.62
CA GLY A 68 -21.75 -26.12 5.26
C GLY A 68 -21.08 -27.26 4.49
N ASP A 69 -19.92 -27.02 3.84
CA ASP A 69 -19.23 -28.04 3.01
C ASP A 69 -18.19 -28.88 3.79
N LEU A 70 -18.42 -29.18 5.07
CA LEU A 70 -17.62 -30.17 5.80
C LEU A 70 -18.33 -31.53 5.73
N PRO A 71 -17.64 -32.63 5.33
CA PRO A 71 -18.22 -33.96 5.21
C PRO A 71 -18.67 -34.55 6.54
#